data_AF-F3Z6N8-F1
#
_entry.id   AF-F3Z6N8-F1
#
_cell.length_a   1.000
_cell.length_b   1.000
_cell.length_c   1.000
_cell.angle_alpha   90.00
_cell.angle_beta   90.00
_cell.angle_gamma   90.00
#
_symmetry.space_group_name_H-M   'P 1'
#
loop_
_entity.id
_entity.type
_entity.pdbx_description
1 polymer ?
#
loop_
_entity_poly.entity_id
_entity_poly.type
_entity_poly.pdbx_seq_one_letter_code
_entity_poly.pdbx_strand_id
1 'polypeptide(L)'
;MERLLSAPVLLPSDQEQAAHEMDLAAALVLAMPTAAASLDLLVNNGDIHPEGALVFGALLYLADHRDACQFWLQFAAGAGSYTAASLLSLLHRSLAELRDAEVWRRAAEALATGRGQAPRIADTADKLLPEHVRADIINRCHEGLDVRLPPRLAAIIHQLPVDSDDPEYGEVPQVKAGLTRRLAAAG
;
A
#
# COMPACT_ATOMS: atom_id res chain seq x y z
N MET A 1 13.24 20.41 -47.74
CA MET A 1 12.38 21.04 -46.72
C MET A 1 11.24 20.06 -46.49
N GLU A 2 10.98 19.47 -45.33
CA GLU A 2 11.35 19.73 -43.93
C GLU A 2 11.61 18.40 -43.23
N ARG A 3 12.58 18.40 -42.31
CA ARG A 3 12.90 17.26 -41.44
C ARG A 3 11.95 17.39 -40.24
N LEU A 4 10.94 16.53 -40.14
CA LEU A 4 10.11 16.39 -38.95
C LEU A 4 11.02 16.00 -37.78
N LEU A 5 11.34 16.97 -36.92
CA LEU A 5 11.93 16.75 -35.61
C LEU A 5 10.85 16.08 -34.76
N SER A 6 10.84 14.74 -34.71
CA SER A 6 10.15 14.05 -33.62
C SER A 6 10.73 14.57 -32.31
N ALA A 7 9.87 15.15 -31.46
CA ALA A 7 10.26 15.46 -30.09
C ALA A 7 10.77 14.18 -29.42
N PRO A 8 11.87 14.25 -28.65
CA PRO A 8 12.32 13.09 -27.88
C PRO A 8 11.17 12.67 -26.96
N VAL A 9 10.81 11.39 -27.00
CA VAL A 9 9.95 10.80 -25.97
C VAL A 9 10.69 11.01 -24.64
N LEU A 10 10.18 11.90 -23.80
CA LEU A 10 10.70 12.09 -22.45
C LEU A 10 10.39 10.80 -21.70
N LEU A 11 11.42 10.02 -21.40
CA LEU A 11 11.30 8.90 -20.47
C LEU A 11 10.91 9.45 -19.09
N PRO A 12 10.02 8.77 -18.35
CA PRO A 12 9.68 9.21 -17.00
C PRO A 12 10.95 9.25 -16.14
N SER A 13 11.01 10.22 -15.23
CA SER A 13 12.06 10.29 -14.22
C SER A 13 12.00 9.07 -13.29
N ASP A 14 13.11 8.76 -12.61
CA ASP A 14 13.14 7.67 -11.62
C ASP A 14 12.09 7.85 -10.51
N GLN A 15 11.73 9.10 -10.18
CA GLN A 15 10.70 9.42 -9.20
C GLN A 15 9.31 9.08 -9.71
N GLU A 16 8.98 9.49 -10.94
CA GLU A 16 7.70 9.19 -11.58
C GLU A 16 7.53 7.69 -11.80
N GLN A 17 8.60 7.01 -12.22
CA GLN A 17 8.61 5.55 -12.36
C GLN A 17 8.39 4.85 -11.01
N ALA A 18 9.07 5.30 -9.94
CA ALA A 18 8.89 4.74 -8.60
C ALA A 18 7.49 5.01 -8.03
N ALA A 19 6.91 6.18 -8.29
CA ALA A 19 5.54 6.50 -7.92
C ALA A 19 4.55 5.55 -8.61
N HIS A 20 4.71 5.36 -9.92
CA HIS A 20 3.88 4.44 -10.70
C HIS A 20 4.01 2.98 -10.23
N GLU A 21 5.23 2.53 -9.94
CA GLU A 21 5.47 1.19 -9.37
C GLU A 21 4.83 1.04 -7.99
N MET A 22 4.86 2.08 -7.16
CA MET A 22 4.22 2.11 -5.85
C MET A 22 2.69 2.04 -5.97
N ASP A 23 2.09 2.80 -6.88
CA ASP A 23 0.66 2.77 -7.18
C ASP A 23 0.19 1.37 -7.58
N LEU A 24 0.90 0.75 -8.53
CA LEU A 24 0.61 -0.61 -8.99
C LEU A 24 0.76 -1.63 -7.85
N ALA A 25 1.84 -1.53 -7.07
CA ALA A 25 2.09 -2.45 -5.97
C ALA A 25 1.03 -2.34 -4.87
N ALA A 26 0.62 -1.12 -4.50
CA ALA A 26 -0.46 -0.88 -3.56
C ALA A 26 -1.80 -1.42 -4.09
N ALA A 27 -2.12 -1.18 -5.36
CA ALA A 27 -3.32 -1.73 -6.00
C ALA A 27 -3.36 -3.26 -5.96
N LEU A 28 -2.23 -3.92 -6.26
CA LEU A 28 -2.11 -5.38 -6.21
C LEU A 28 -2.29 -5.93 -4.80
N VAL A 29 -1.74 -5.26 -3.78
CA VAL A 29 -1.94 -5.62 -2.37
C VAL A 29 -3.42 -5.59 -2.00
N LEU A 30 -4.15 -4.55 -2.40
CA LEU A 30 -5.60 -4.44 -2.11
C LEU A 30 -6.46 -5.41 -2.94
N ALA A 31 -5.95 -5.88 -4.07
CA ALA A 31 -6.61 -6.87 -4.92
C ALA A 31 -6.39 -8.32 -4.45
N MET A 32 -5.44 -8.58 -3.53
CA MET A 32 -5.18 -9.93 -3.03
C MET A 32 -6.47 -10.56 -2.46
N PRO A 33 -6.78 -11.83 -2.79
CA PRO A 33 -7.98 -12.49 -2.27
C PRO A 33 -8.04 -12.54 -0.73
N THR A 34 -6.87 -12.64 -0.09
CA THR A 34 -6.74 -12.66 1.37
C THR A 34 -6.75 -11.29 2.03
N ALA A 35 -6.80 -10.17 1.29
CA ALA A 35 -6.59 -8.84 1.85
C ALA A 35 -7.58 -8.49 2.98
N ALA A 36 -8.87 -8.85 2.83
CA ALA A 36 -9.88 -8.63 3.86
C ALA A 36 -9.58 -9.47 5.12
N ALA A 37 -9.33 -10.77 4.96
CA ALA A 37 -9.01 -11.67 6.06
C ALA A 37 -7.73 -11.24 6.80
N SER A 38 -6.68 -10.84 6.09
CA SER A 38 -5.44 -10.33 6.68
C SER A 38 -5.70 -9.08 7.53
N LEU A 39 -6.51 -8.15 7.02
CA LEU A 39 -6.85 -6.92 7.74
C LEU A 39 -7.70 -7.19 8.99
N ASP A 40 -8.63 -8.15 8.93
CA ASP A 40 -9.40 -8.56 10.10
C ASP A 40 -8.52 -9.26 11.17
N LEU A 41 -7.52 -10.04 10.76
CA LEU A 41 -6.59 -10.69 11.69
C LEU A 41 -5.74 -9.68 12.47
N LEU A 42 -5.34 -8.58 11.83
CA LEU A 42 -4.59 -7.50 12.50
C LEU A 42 -5.35 -6.91 13.70
N VAL A 43 -6.68 -6.86 13.63
CA VAL A 43 -7.52 -6.30 14.71
C VAL A 43 -7.83 -7.33 15.79
N ASN A 44 -8.04 -8.58 15.39
CA ASN A 44 -8.74 -9.57 16.22
C ASN A 44 -7.81 -10.62 16.85
N ASN A 45 -6.49 -10.51 16.67
CA ASN A 45 -5.54 -11.45 17.24
C ASN A 45 -4.44 -10.72 18.04
N GLY A 46 -3.94 -11.37 19.10
CA GLY A 46 -2.83 -10.87 19.92
C GLY A 46 -1.44 -11.08 19.30
N ASP A 47 -1.36 -11.82 18.19
CA ASP A 47 -0.13 -12.02 17.42
C ASP A 47 0.13 -10.87 16.44
N ILE A 48 1.39 -10.71 16.03
CA ILE A 48 1.80 -9.76 14.99
C ILE A 48 1.35 -10.28 13.62
N HIS A 49 0.58 -9.48 12.86
CA HIS A 49 0.09 -9.81 11.51
C HIS A 49 0.70 -8.90 10.43
N PRO A 50 1.89 -9.23 9.90
CA PRO A 50 2.57 -8.40 8.89
C PRO A 50 1.73 -8.21 7.62
N GLU A 51 0.95 -9.22 7.20
CA GLU A 51 0.10 -9.15 6.02
C GLU A 51 -1.07 -8.18 6.21
N GLY A 52 -1.67 -8.14 7.41
CA GLY A 52 -2.73 -7.19 7.72
C GLY A 52 -2.22 -5.75 7.75
N ALA A 53 -1.04 -5.55 8.36
CA ALA A 53 -0.38 -4.25 8.39
C ALA A 53 0.03 -3.76 6.98
N LEU A 54 0.50 -4.67 6.12
CA LEU A 54 0.76 -4.40 4.71
C LEU A 54 -0.49 -3.91 3.97
N VAL A 55 -1.61 -4.61 4.12
CA VAL A 55 -2.89 -4.22 3.50
C VAL A 55 -3.34 -2.86 4.01
N PHE A 56 -3.19 -2.60 5.31
CA PHE A 56 -3.56 -1.31 5.88
C PHE A 56 -2.67 -0.16 5.40
N GLY A 57 -1.36 -0.38 5.31
CA GLY A 57 -0.43 0.57 4.71
C GLY A 57 -0.81 0.94 3.27
N ALA A 58 -1.19 -0.04 2.45
CA ALA A 58 -1.66 0.22 1.08
C ALA A 58 -2.99 1.00 1.03
N LEU A 59 -3.92 0.77 1.96
CA LEU A 59 -5.15 1.56 2.09
C LEU A 59 -4.83 3.02 2.43
N LEU A 60 -3.95 3.24 3.40
CA LEU A 60 -3.52 4.57 3.83
C LEU A 60 -2.81 5.31 2.70
N TYR A 61 -1.95 4.62 1.93
CA TYR A 61 -1.30 5.17 0.74
C TYR A 61 -2.31 5.73 -0.26
N LEU A 62 -3.29 4.92 -0.69
CA LEU A 62 -4.32 5.34 -1.65
C LEU A 62 -5.35 6.30 -1.06
N ALA A 63 -5.42 6.44 0.27
CA ALA A 63 -6.19 7.46 0.98
C ALA A 63 -5.40 8.75 1.22
N ASP A 64 -4.18 8.87 0.70
CA ASP A 64 -3.27 10.00 0.86
C ASP A 64 -2.84 10.28 2.31
N HIS A 65 -2.73 9.24 3.12
CA HIS A 65 -2.24 9.28 4.50
C HIS A 65 -0.78 8.81 4.54
N ARG A 66 0.13 9.62 3.99
CA ARG A 66 1.51 9.21 3.66
C ARG A 66 2.35 8.81 4.88
N ASP A 67 2.34 9.61 5.94
CA ASP A 67 3.15 9.33 7.14
C ASP A 67 2.66 8.06 7.86
N ALA A 68 1.35 7.92 8.02
CA ALA A 68 0.74 6.71 8.57
C ALA A 68 0.98 5.48 7.68
N CYS A 69 0.93 5.63 6.36
CA CYS A 69 1.32 4.58 5.43
C CYS A 69 2.75 4.12 5.69
N GLN A 70 3.70 5.05 5.81
CA GLN A 70 5.09 4.74 6.12
C GLN A 70 5.19 3.96 7.44
N PHE A 71 4.58 4.43 8.52
CA PHE A 71 4.55 3.73 9.81
C PHE A 71 4.10 2.26 9.67
N TRP A 72 2.93 2.02 9.04
CA TRP A 72 2.36 0.69 8.94
C TRP A 72 3.16 -0.24 8.02
N LEU A 73 3.77 0.30 6.96
CA LEU A 73 4.67 -0.47 6.13
C LEU A 73 5.96 -0.82 6.89
N GLN A 74 6.50 0.09 7.71
CA GLN A 74 7.68 -0.20 8.53
C GLN A 74 7.38 -1.26 9.59
N PHE A 75 6.21 -1.18 10.24
CA PHE A 75 5.72 -2.20 11.15
C PHE A 75 5.66 -3.57 10.45
N ALA A 76 5.02 -3.64 9.28
CA ALA A 76 4.90 -4.87 8.50
C ALA A 76 6.27 -5.43 8.08
N ALA A 77 7.19 -4.56 7.63
CA ALA A 77 8.53 -4.95 7.21
C ALA A 77 9.37 -5.46 8.39
N GLY A 78 9.31 -4.78 9.55
CA GLY A 78 9.94 -5.21 10.80
C GLY A 78 9.39 -6.55 11.31
N ALA A 79 8.12 -6.84 11.01
CA ALA A 79 7.48 -8.12 11.27
C ALA A 79 7.76 -9.20 10.20
N GLY A 80 8.60 -8.92 9.20
CA GLY A 80 9.07 -9.89 8.21
C GLY A 80 8.41 -9.78 6.83
N SER A 81 7.57 -8.78 6.56
CA SER A 81 6.95 -8.58 5.25
C SER A 81 7.96 -8.07 4.23
N TYR A 82 8.43 -8.98 3.36
CA TYR A 82 9.20 -8.62 2.16
C TYR A 82 8.50 -7.53 1.36
N THR A 83 7.20 -7.70 1.12
CA THR A 83 6.43 -6.81 0.25
C THR A 83 6.37 -5.41 0.84
N ALA A 84 6.20 -5.27 2.16
CA ALA A 84 6.21 -3.96 2.80
C ALA A 84 7.57 -3.26 2.68
N ALA A 85 8.67 -3.99 2.84
CA ALA A 85 10.01 -3.45 2.62
C ALA A 85 10.23 -3.00 1.15
N SER A 86 9.70 -3.75 0.17
CA SER A 86 9.72 -3.34 -1.23
C SER A 86 8.90 -2.07 -1.48
N LEU A 87 7.70 -1.96 -0.91
CA LEU A 87 6.86 -0.75 -1.02
C LEU A 87 7.53 0.46 -0.36
N LEU A 88 8.19 0.32 0.78
CA LEU A 88 8.96 1.41 1.40
C LEU A 88 10.10 1.89 0.51
N SER A 89 10.81 0.97 -0.13
CA SER A 89 11.86 1.34 -1.09
C SER A 89 11.28 2.19 -2.24
N LEU A 90 10.14 1.80 -2.80
CA LEU A 90 9.45 2.55 -3.85
C LEU A 90 8.93 3.91 -3.36
N LEU A 91 8.34 3.95 -2.17
CA LEU A 91 7.86 5.17 -1.54
C LEU A 91 8.98 6.21 -1.41
N HIS A 92 10.10 5.84 -0.78
CA HIS A 92 11.24 6.75 -0.62
C HIS A 92 11.87 7.13 -1.97
N ARG A 93 11.94 6.23 -2.96
CA ARG A 93 12.40 6.58 -4.32
C ARG A 93 11.50 7.62 -4.97
N SER A 94 10.19 7.51 -4.83
CA SER A 94 9.23 8.49 -5.37
C SER A 94 9.44 9.89 -4.77
N LEU A 95 9.90 9.95 -3.52
CA LEU A 95 10.22 11.18 -2.78
C LEU A 95 11.67 11.67 -2.99
N ALA A 96 12.47 11.00 -3.84
CA ALA A 96 13.92 11.21 -4.00
C ALA A 96 14.77 11.01 -2.73
N GLU A 97 14.27 10.24 -1.77
CA GLU A 97 14.97 9.86 -0.54
C GLU A 97 15.82 8.61 -0.79
N LEU A 98 16.84 8.75 -1.64
CA LEU A 98 17.60 7.62 -2.19
C LEU A 98 18.33 6.78 -1.14
N ARG A 99 18.68 7.38 0.02
CA ARG A 99 19.35 6.66 1.10
C ARG A 99 18.40 5.68 1.79
N ASP A 100 17.21 6.14 2.15
CA ASP A 100 16.20 5.32 2.82
C ASP A 100 15.64 4.28 1.84
N ALA A 101 15.44 4.66 0.58
CA ALA A 101 15.12 3.74 -0.49
C ALA A 101 16.08 2.54 -0.57
N GLU A 102 17.38 2.78 -0.49
CA GLU A 102 18.41 1.74 -0.55
C GLU A 102 18.43 0.87 0.71
N VAL A 103 18.18 1.46 1.90
CA VAL A 103 18.05 0.72 3.15
C VAL A 103 16.92 -0.29 3.05
N TRP A 104 15.74 0.15 2.62
CA TRP A 104 14.57 -0.72 2.49
C TRP A 104 14.70 -1.73 1.35
N ARG A 105 15.38 -1.38 0.26
CA ARG A 105 15.71 -2.32 -0.82
C ARG A 105 16.54 -3.49 -0.28
N ARG A 106 17.59 -3.23 0.50
CA ARG A 106 18.42 -4.27 1.12
C ARG A 106 17.66 -5.08 2.16
N ALA A 107 16.78 -4.44 2.94
CA ALA A 107 15.90 -5.14 3.87
C ALA A 107 14.98 -6.12 3.12
N ALA A 108 14.40 -5.70 1.99
CA ALA A 108 13.61 -6.58 1.15
C ALA A 108 14.46 -7.76 0.61
N GLU A 109 15.66 -7.51 0.10
CA GLU A 109 16.55 -8.60 -0.34
C GLU A 109 16.85 -9.62 0.77
N ALA A 110 17.15 -9.15 1.97
CA ALA A 110 17.37 -10.00 3.13
C ALA A 110 16.13 -10.85 3.45
N LEU A 111 14.95 -10.24 3.50
CA LEU A 111 13.68 -10.93 3.76
C LEU A 111 13.31 -11.93 2.66
N ALA A 112 13.67 -11.67 1.39
CA ALA A 112 13.44 -12.61 0.29
C ALA A 112 14.19 -13.92 0.49
N THR A 113 15.43 -13.85 0.97
CA THR A 113 16.27 -15.04 1.24
C THR A 113 15.79 -15.84 2.45
N GLY A 114 15.14 -15.16 3.40
CA GLY A 114 14.60 -15.76 4.62
C GLY A 114 13.12 -16.17 4.53
N ARG A 115 12.47 -16.12 3.35
CA ARG A 115 11.05 -16.49 3.18
C ARG A 115 10.81 -17.95 3.61
N GLY A 116 10.49 -18.13 4.89
CA GLY A 116 9.79 -19.30 5.41
C GLY A 116 8.34 -19.33 4.93
N GLN A 117 7.65 -20.43 5.22
CA GLN A 117 6.24 -20.62 4.84
C GLN A 117 5.40 -19.47 5.42
N ALA A 118 4.90 -18.57 4.57
CA ALA A 118 3.96 -17.54 5.00
C ALA A 118 2.76 -18.21 5.67
N PRO A 119 2.21 -17.63 6.75
CA PRO A 119 0.98 -18.13 7.34
C PRO A 119 -0.07 -18.31 6.24
N ARG A 120 -0.65 -19.51 6.14
CA ARG A 120 -1.73 -19.76 5.18
C ARG A 120 -2.99 -19.10 5.69
N ILE A 121 -3.15 -17.82 5.38
CA ILE A 121 -4.43 -17.13 5.52
C ILE A 121 -5.36 -17.78 4.49
N ALA A 122 -6.46 -18.35 4.96
CA ALA A 122 -7.44 -18.97 4.08
C ALA A 122 -7.95 -17.91 3.10
N ASP A 123 -8.02 -18.28 1.82
CA ASP A 123 -8.70 -17.44 0.83
C ASP A 123 -10.17 -17.31 1.26
N THR A 124 -10.59 -16.08 1.54
CA THR A 124 -11.99 -15.78 1.84
C THR A 124 -12.66 -15.25 0.59
N ALA A 125 -13.90 -15.69 0.35
CA ALA A 125 -14.71 -15.12 -0.73
C ALA A 125 -14.89 -13.59 -0.57
N ASP A 126 -14.79 -13.08 0.66
CA ASP A 126 -14.93 -11.68 1.00
C ASP A 126 -13.79 -10.84 0.41
N LYS A 127 -14.21 -9.85 -0.36
CA LYS A 127 -13.34 -8.91 -1.05
C LYS A 127 -13.24 -7.61 -0.26
N LEU A 128 -12.02 -7.08 -0.12
CA LEU A 128 -11.76 -5.87 0.67
C LEU A 128 -12.49 -4.64 0.11
N LEU A 129 -12.47 -4.47 -1.22
CA LEU A 129 -13.08 -3.36 -1.93
C LEU A 129 -14.16 -3.85 -2.91
N PRO A 130 -15.19 -3.03 -3.20
CA PRO A 130 -16.18 -3.32 -4.23
C PRO A 130 -15.52 -3.57 -5.60
N GLU A 131 -16.11 -4.46 -6.41
CA GLU A 131 -15.57 -4.85 -7.72
C GLU A 131 -15.26 -3.65 -8.62
N HIS A 132 -16.21 -2.71 -8.75
CA HIS A 132 -16.03 -1.54 -9.61
C HIS A 132 -14.90 -0.63 -9.15
N VAL A 133 -14.65 -0.53 -7.84
CA VAL A 133 -13.54 0.27 -7.29
C VAL A 133 -12.21 -0.37 -7.65
N ARG A 134 -12.10 -1.70 -7.55
CA ARG A 134 -10.89 -2.41 -7.96
C ARG A 134 -10.63 -2.27 -9.45
N ALA A 135 -11.67 -2.42 -10.26
CA ALA A 135 -11.57 -2.24 -11.70
C ALA A 135 -11.12 -0.82 -12.06
N ASP A 136 -11.65 0.21 -11.40
CA ASP A 136 -11.23 1.61 -11.60
C ASP A 136 -9.76 1.81 -11.21
N ILE A 137 -9.33 1.31 -10.04
CA ILE A 137 -7.93 1.37 -9.60
C ILE A 137 -6.99 0.72 -10.63
N ILE A 138 -7.32 -0.48 -11.11
CA ILE A 138 -6.51 -1.19 -12.12
C ILE A 138 -6.47 -0.41 -13.44
N ASN A 139 -7.60 0.16 -13.88
CA ASN A 139 -7.66 0.96 -15.10
C ASN A 139 -6.79 2.22 -14.98
N ARG A 140 -6.84 2.93 -13.84
CA ARG A 140 -5.99 4.10 -13.58
C ARG A 140 -4.51 3.74 -13.62
N CYS A 141 -4.12 2.60 -13.03
CA CYS A 141 -2.76 2.09 -13.16
C CYS A 141 -2.37 1.91 -14.64
N HIS A 142 -3.20 1.26 -15.45
CA HIS A 142 -2.90 1.06 -16.88
C HIS A 142 -2.82 2.37 -17.68
N GLU A 143 -3.62 3.37 -17.32
CA GLU A 143 -3.66 4.68 -17.98
C GLU A 143 -2.58 5.64 -17.48
N GLY A 144 -1.79 5.26 -16.47
CA GLY A 144 -0.79 6.15 -15.85
C GLY A 144 -1.42 7.33 -15.11
N LEU A 145 -2.66 7.17 -14.65
CA LEU A 145 -3.38 8.17 -13.88
C LEU A 145 -3.09 8.02 -12.39
N ASP A 146 -3.27 9.12 -11.65
CA ASP A 146 -3.17 9.12 -10.19
C ASP A 146 -4.17 8.11 -9.59
N VAL A 147 -3.63 7.18 -8.81
CA VAL A 147 -4.36 6.07 -8.21
C VAL A 147 -4.73 6.45 -6.78
N ARG A 148 -6.04 6.61 -6.53
CA ARG A 148 -6.57 6.96 -5.21
C ARG A 148 -7.84 6.21 -4.91
N LEU A 149 -8.16 6.08 -3.63
CA LEU A 149 -9.48 5.61 -3.21
C LEU A 149 -10.56 6.64 -3.60
N PRO A 150 -11.75 6.19 -4.02
CA PRO A 150 -12.90 7.06 -4.16
C PRO A 150 -13.20 7.85 -2.87
N PRO A 151 -13.74 9.08 -2.95
CA PRO A 151 -13.91 9.96 -1.78
C PRO A 151 -14.65 9.31 -0.61
N ARG A 152 -15.67 8.47 -0.89
CA ARG A 152 -16.44 7.77 0.14
C ARG A 152 -15.59 6.75 0.92
N LEU A 153 -14.69 6.05 0.23
CA LEU A 153 -13.77 5.10 0.84
C LEU A 153 -12.63 5.81 1.57
N ALA A 154 -12.07 6.85 0.97
CA ALA A 154 -11.05 7.70 1.62
C ALA A 154 -11.59 8.28 2.95
N ALA A 155 -12.83 8.78 2.96
CA ALA A 155 -13.47 9.28 4.16
C ALA A 155 -13.61 8.24 5.28
N ILE A 156 -13.81 6.96 4.94
CA ILE A 156 -13.84 5.87 5.95
C ILE A 156 -12.47 5.73 6.61
N ILE A 157 -11.39 5.82 5.83
CA ILE A 157 -10.00 5.73 6.32
C ILE A 157 -9.66 6.96 7.18
N HIS A 158 -9.98 8.17 6.72
CA HIS A 158 -9.74 9.42 7.46
C HIS A 158 -10.53 9.53 8.78
N GLN A 159 -11.60 8.76 8.94
CA GLN A 159 -12.40 8.72 10.16
C GLN A 159 -11.94 7.64 11.15
N LEU A 160 -10.85 6.94 10.87
CA LEU A 160 -10.29 5.97 11.81
C LEU A 160 -9.74 6.70 13.05
N PRO A 161 -9.93 6.13 14.24
CA PRO A 161 -9.44 6.73 15.47
C PRO A 161 -7.91 6.67 15.54
N VAL A 162 -7.33 7.69 16.17
CA VAL A 162 -5.90 7.83 16.42
C VAL A 162 -5.71 7.68 17.93
N ASP A 163 -4.90 6.69 18.35
CA ASP A 163 -4.70 6.39 19.77
C ASP A 163 -3.53 7.21 20.38
N SER A 164 -2.63 7.77 19.54
CA SER A 164 -1.55 8.69 19.95
C SER A 164 -0.99 9.48 18.77
N ASP A 165 -0.45 10.67 19.05
CA ASP A 165 0.39 11.44 18.11
C ASP A 165 1.85 10.98 18.25
N ASP A 166 2.35 10.27 17.23
CA ASP A 166 3.72 9.78 17.20
C ASP A 166 4.66 10.92 16.79
N PRO A 167 5.79 11.13 17.49
CA PRO A 167 6.68 12.25 17.20
C PRO A 167 7.35 12.20 15.80
N GLU A 168 7.42 11.03 15.19
CA GLU A 168 7.98 10.82 13.84
C GLU A 168 6.88 10.75 12.77
N TYR A 169 5.74 10.11 13.08
CA TYR A 169 4.69 9.80 12.09
C TYR A 169 3.40 10.60 12.24
N GLY A 170 3.31 11.46 13.25
CA GLY A 170 2.12 12.24 13.55
C GLY A 170 0.92 11.36 13.96
N GLU A 171 -0.25 11.69 13.44
CA GLU A 171 -1.46 10.92 13.66
C GLU A 171 -1.40 9.56 12.95
N VAL A 172 -1.26 8.48 13.73
CA VAL A 172 -1.28 7.10 13.23
C VAL A 172 -2.66 6.47 13.46
N PRO A 173 -3.51 6.34 12.42
CA PRO A 173 -4.84 5.77 12.56
C PRO A 173 -4.76 4.28 12.91
N GLN A 174 -5.73 3.81 13.68
CA GLN A 174 -5.79 2.44 14.17
C GLN A 174 -6.90 1.66 13.48
N VAL A 175 -6.57 0.43 13.05
CA VAL A 175 -7.57 -0.48 12.48
C VAL A 175 -8.55 -0.88 13.58
N LYS A 176 -9.85 -0.75 13.31
CA LYS A 176 -10.92 -1.17 14.23
C LYS A 176 -11.79 -2.25 13.61
N ALA A 177 -12.45 -3.03 14.46
CA ALA A 177 -13.31 -4.12 14.06
C ALA A 177 -14.42 -3.62 13.10
N GLY A 178 -14.68 -4.38 12.04
CA GLY A 178 -15.70 -4.06 11.05
C GLY A 178 -15.27 -3.04 9.97
N LEU A 179 -14.00 -2.62 9.94
CA LEU A 179 -13.49 -1.79 8.85
C LEU A 179 -13.66 -2.47 7.48
N THR A 180 -13.32 -3.75 7.36
CA THR A 180 -13.49 -4.57 6.14
C THR A 180 -14.93 -4.53 5.63
N ARG A 181 -15.91 -4.75 6.52
CA ARG A 181 -17.34 -4.67 6.21
C ARG A 181 -17.75 -3.27 5.73
N ARG A 182 -17.26 -2.21 6.38
CA ARG A 182 -17.56 -0.82 5.99
C ARG A 182 -17.02 -0.50 4.60
N LEU A 183 -15.80 -0.93 4.30
CA LEU A 183 -15.17 -0.74 2.98
C LEU A 183 -15.93 -1.50 1.89
N ALA A 184 -16.25 -2.78 2.12
CA ALA A 184 -17.01 -3.59 1.17
C ALA A 184 -18.42 -3.04 0.89
N ALA A 185 -19.06 -2.41 1.88
CA ALA A 185 -20.40 -1.83 1.75
C ALA A 185 -20.42 -0.40 1.18
N ALA A 186 -19.28 0.24 0.95
CA ALA A 186 -19.16 1.65 0.56
C ALA A 186 -19.08 1.88 -0.96
N GLY A 187 -19.51 0.89 -1.75
CA GLY A 187 -19.68 0.99 -3.20
C GLY A 187 -20.91 1.75 -3.65
#